data_AF-A9V238-F1
#
_entry.id   AF-A9V238-F1
#
_cell.length_a   1.000
_cell.length_b   1.000
_cell.length_c   1.000
_cell.angle_alpha   90.00
_cell.angle_beta   90.00
_cell.angle_gamma   90.00
#
_symmetry.space_group_name_H-M   'P 1'
#
loop_
_entity.id
_entity.type
_entity.pdbx_description
1 polymer ?
#
loop_
_entity_poly.entity_id
_entity_poly.type
_entity_poly.pdbx_seq_one_letter_code
_entity_poly.pdbx_strand_id
1 'polypeptide(L)'
;MFCYHLLSFLKPFLALTSSMDWIPLGLFLGARSGKADKRAHHNALERKRRDHIKDSFTMLRDTIPSINGEKQVQVSRAQILNKATDYIQYMRKRNQAHQAEMEELRRQNASLQMQSQMQHAKSEEDGEDI
;
A
#
# COMPACT_ATOMS: atom_id res chain seq x y z
N MET A 1 -21.50 -45.92 -14.04
CA MET A 1 -20.49 -45.54 -13.01
C MET A 1 -19.41 -44.75 -13.72
N PHE A 2 -19.39 -43.42 -13.73
CA PHE A 2 -19.02 -42.55 -12.61
C PHE A 2 -19.63 -41.13 -12.79
N CYS A 3 -20.96 -41.02 -12.77
CA CYS A 3 -21.67 -39.73 -12.63
C CYS A 3 -22.22 -39.51 -11.21
N TYR A 4 -21.66 -40.22 -10.22
CA TYR A 4 -22.07 -40.13 -8.80
C TYR A 4 -21.09 -39.34 -7.92
N HIS A 5 -20.05 -38.72 -8.49
CA HIS A 5 -19.10 -37.91 -7.72
C HIS A 5 -19.30 -36.39 -7.82
N LEU A 6 -20.19 -35.88 -8.69
CA LEU A 6 -20.46 -34.43 -8.76
C LEU A 6 -21.73 -34.00 -7.99
N LEU A 7 -22.54 -34.95 -7.51
CA LEU A 7 -23.73 -34.67 -6.69
C LEU A 7 -23.49 -34.79 -5.17
N SER A 8 -22.24 -35.00 -4.75
CA SER A 8 -21.86 -35.13 -3.33
C SER A 8 -21.14 -33.90 -2.76
N PHE A 9 -20.81 -32.90 -3.59
CA PHE A 9 -20.16 -31.66 -3.13
C PHE A 9 -21.11 -30.46 -2.97
N LEU A 10 -22.39 -30.63 -3.26
CA LEU A 10 -23.45 -29.63 -3.06
C LEU A 10 -24.44 -30.03 -1.95
N LYS A 11 -23.97 -30.84 -1.01
CA LYS A 11 -24.73 -31.31 0.16
C LYS A 11 -24.42 -30.62 1.51
N PRO A 12 -23.45 -29.71 1.69
CA PRO A 12 -23.31 -29.00 2.95
C PRO A 12 -24.06 -27.66 3.02
N PHE A 13 -24.91 -27.30 2.04
CA PHE A 13 -25.64 -26.01 2.06
C PHE A 13 -27.16 -26.12 2.26
N LEU A 14 -27.71 -27.33 2.49
CA LEU A 14 -29.17 -27.53 2.63
C LEU A 14 -29.61 -28.35 3.86
N ALA A 15 -28.76 -28.47 4.89
CA ALA A 15 -29.11 -29.20 6.12
C ALA A 15 -28.82 -28.38 7.39
N LEU A 16 -29.44 -27.21 7.51
CA LEU A 16 -29.68 -26.49 8.77
C LEU A 16 -30.63 -25.33 8.40
N THR A 17 -31.93 -25.54 8.29
CA THR A 17 -32.86 -25.46 9.42
C THR A 17 -34.09 -26.34 9.19
N SER A 18 -34.37 -27.21 10.15
CA SER A 18 -35.69 -27.82 10.35
C SER A 18 -36.69 -26.73 10.77
N SER A 19 -37.38 -26.09 9.81
CA SER A 19 -38.70 -25.45 9.99
C SER A 19 -39.17 -24.92 8.63
N MET A 20 -39.84 -25.77 7.85
CA MET A 20 -40.62 -25.31 6.70
C MET A 20 -41.89 -24.64 7.24
N ASP A 21 -41.78 -23.36 7.59
CA ASP A 21 -42.95 -22.50 7.74
C ASP A 21 -43.50 -22.18 6.35
N TRP A 22 -44.52 -22.94 5.95
CA TRP A 22 -45.37 -22.64 4.82
C TRP A 22 -46.13 -21.33 5.10
N ILE A 23 -45.67 -20.22 4.54
CA ILE A 23 -46.43 -18.96 4.54
C ILE A 23 -46.94 -18.73 3.11
N PRO A 24 -48.26 -18.54 2.89
CA PRO A 24 -48.81 -18.32 1.56
C PRO A 24 -48.25 -17.03 0.93
N LEU A 25 -48.03 -17.08 -0.39
CA LEU A 25 -47.73 -15.95 -1.27
C LEU A 25 -48.88 -14.93 -1.28
N GLY A 26 -49.04 -14.16 -0.20
CA GLY A 26 -50.20 -13.29 0.01
C GLY A 26 -50.04 -12.21 1.08
N LEU A 27 -48.82 -11.69 1.31
CA LEU A 27 -48.62 -10.49 2.14
C LEU A 27 -47.61 -9.54 1.47
N PHE A 28 -48.01 -9.06 0.29
CA PHE A 28 -47.39 -7.92 -0.38
C PHE A 28 -47.96 -6.62 0.23
N LEU A 29 -47.05 -5.69 0.52
CA LEU A 29 -47.30 -4.26 0.74
C LEU A 29 -47.99 -3.82 2.05
N GLY A 30 -47.19 -3.74 3.11
CA GLY A 30 -47.51 -2.86 4.23
C GLY A 30 -46.41 -2.88 5.28
N ALA A 31 -45.71 -1.76 5.47
CA ALA A 31 -44.84 -1.49 6.62
C ALA A 31 -43.48 -2.23 6.77
N ARG A 32 -42.71 -2.43 5.68
CA ARG A 32 -41.26 -2.75 5.77
C ARG A 32 -40.31 -1.72 5.14
N SER A 33 -40.85 -0.65 4.57
CA SER A 33 -40.13 0.30 3.71
C SER A 33 -38.98 1.02 4.42
N GLY A 34 -39.18 1.59 5.61
CA GLY A 34 -38.13 2.38 6.27
C GLY A 34 -36.91 1.59 6.78
N LYS A 35 -37.07 0.34 7.22
CA LYS A 35 -35.95 -0.48 7.74
C LYS A 35 -35.19 -1.19 6.62
N ALA A 36 -35.88 -1.61 5.56
CA ALA A 36 -35.23 -2.19 4.39
C ALA A 36 -34.40 -1.14 3.64
N ASP A 37 -34.93 0.07 3.48
CA ASP A 37 -34.25 1.17 2.82
C ASP A 37 -33.02 1.66 3.61
N LYS A 38 -33.14 1.81 4.94
CA LYS A 38 -31.97 2.09 5.82
C LYS A 38 -30.87 1.04 5.70
N ARG A 39 -31.22 -0.26 5.62
CA ARG A 39 -30.25 -1.34 5.42
C ARG A 39 -29.62 -1.29 4.02
N ALA A 40 -30.40 -1.00 2.98
CA ALA A 40 -29.90 -0.86 1.62
C ALA A 40 -28.92 0.32 1.50
N HIS A 41 -29.27 1.46 2.09
CA HIS A 41 -28.42 2.65 2.14
C HIS A 41 -27.11 2.39 2.92
N HIS A 42 -27.19 1.76 4.11
CA HIS A 42 -26.00 1.38 4.87
C HIS A 42 -25.09 0.43 4.08
N ASN A 43 -25.66 -0.58 3.40
CA ASN A 43 -24.90 -1.50 2.55
C ASN A 43 -24.23 -0.80 1.35
N ALA A 44 -24.89 0.22 0.79
CA ALA A 44 -24.33 1.02 -0.29
C ALA A 44 -23.15 1.88 0.19
N LEU A 45 -23.29 2.56 1.33
CA LEU A 45 -22.21 3.34 1.94
C LEU A 45 -21.01 2.46 2.29
N GLU A 46 -21.25 1.28 2.85
CA GLU A 46 -20.18 0.35 3.22
C GLU A 46 -19.47 -0.22 1.99
N ARG A 47 -20.18 -0.47 0.87
CA ARG A 47 -19.53 -0.81 -0.41
C ARG A 47 -18.58 0.30 -0.86
N LYS A 48 -19.06 1.55 -0.91
CA LYS A 48 -18.25 2.71 -1.27
C LYS A 48 -17.01 2.84 -0.39
N ARG A 49 -17.14 2.63 0.92
CA ARG A 49 -16.01 2.63 1.86
C ARG A 49 -14.99 1.54 1.54
N ARG A 50 -15.44 0.32 1.23
CA ARG A 50 -14.54 -0.79 0.84
C ARG A 50 -13.82 -0.52 -0.48
N ASP A 51 -14.49 0.11 -1.44
CA ASP A 51 -13.89 0.47 -2.72
C ASP A 51 -12.78 1.51 -2.51
N HIS A 52 -13.03 2.55 -1.70
CA HIS A 52 -11.99 3.54 -1.36
C HIS A 52 -10.76 2.90 -0.68
N ILE A 53 -10.96 1.90 0.19
CA ILE A 53 -9.86 1.16 0.82
C ILE A 53 -9.10 0.33 -0.23
N LYS A 54 -9.81 -0.33 -1.14
CA LYS A 54 -9.19 -1.09 -2.22
C LYS A 54 -8.32 -0.19 -3.10
N ASP A 55 -8.79 1.01 -3.42
CA ASP A 55 -8.03 1.99 -4.19
C ASP A 55 -6.78 2.43 -3.43
N SER A 56 -6.92 2.70 -2.13
CA SER A 56 -5.77 3.04 -1.26
C SER A 56 -4.70 1.95 -1.22
N PHE A 57 -5.11 0.67 -1.15
CA PHE A 57 -4.17 -0.47 -1.23
C PHE A 57 -3.51 -0.59 -2.60
N THR A 58 -4.23 -0.25 -3.67
CA THR A 58 -3.69 -0.27 -5.04
C THR A 58 -2.63 0.82 -5.19
N MET A 59 -2.93 2.04 -4.76
CA MET A 59 -1.95 3.14 -4.75
C MET A 59 -0.72 2.78 -3.90
N LEU A 60 -0.92 2.22 -2.70
CA LEU A 60 0.19 1.82 -1.84
C LEU A 60 1.09 0.79 -2.53
N ARG A 61 0.50 -0.25 -3.14
CA ARG A 61 1.23 -1.28 -3.89
C ARG A 61 2.10 -0.66 -4.98
N ASP A 62 1.54 0.26 -5.76
CA ASP A 62 2.21 0.84 -6.94
C ASP A 62 3.38 1.76 -6.53
N THR A 63 3.34 2.33 -5.32
CA THR A 63 4.46 3.11 -4.77
C THR A 63 5.64 2.28 -4.27
N ILE A 64 5.48 0.96 -4.11
CA ILE A 64 6.52 0.08 -3.56
C ILE A 64 7.27 -0.60 -4.72
N PRO A 65 8.54 -0.25 -4.99
CA PRO A 65 9.27 -0.74 -6.17
C PRO A 65 9.41 -2.27 -6.23
N SER A 66 9.50 -2.95 -5.07
CA SER A 66 9.63 -4.40 -5.00
C SER A 66 8.37 -5.16 -5.41
N ILE A 67 7.23 -4.49 -5.53
CA ILE A 67 5.95 -5.12 -5.91
C ILE A 67 5.47 -4.61 -7.28
N ASN A 68 5.79 -3.36 -7.64
CA ASN A 68 5.28 -2.69 -8.84
C ASN A 68 5.78 -3.28 -10.18
N GLY A 69 6.70 -4.26 -10.17
CA GLY A 69 7.25 -4.90 -11.38
C GLY A 69 6.82 -6.36 -11.62
N GLU A 70 6.20 -7.02 -10.65
CA GLU A 70 5.82 -8.43 -10.75
C GLU A 70 4.39 -8.56 -11.29
N LYS A 71 4.27 -8.99 -12.56
CA LYS A 71 3.04 -9.31 -13.32
C LYS A 71 1.77 -9.43 -12.47
N GLN A 72 1.06 -8.33 -12.18
CA GLN A 72 -0.21 -8.28 -11.44
C GLN A 72 -0.44 -9.48 -10.50
N VAL A 73 0.57 -9.86 -9.71
CA VAL A 73 0.43 -11.01 -8.83
C VAL A 73 -0.59 -10.57 -7.79
N GLN A 74 -1.52 -11.44 -7.42
CA GLN A 74 -2.45 -11.16 -6.33
C GLN A 74 -1.66 -11.06 -5.01
N VAL A 75 -0.98 -9.93 -4.81
CA VAL A 75 -0.26 -9.64 -3.59
C VAL A 75 -1.30 -9.40 -2.52
N SER A 76 -1.24 -10.21 -1.46
CA SER A 76 -2.19 -10.10 -0.35
C SER A 76 -2.05 -8.74 0.34
N ARG A 77 -3.14 -8.25 0.96
CA ARG A 77 -3.10 -7.00 1.74
C ARG A 77 -2.02 -7.02 2.82
N ALA A 78 -1.82 -8.16 3.48
CA ALA A 78 -0.78 -8.34 4.49
C ALA A 78 0.62 -8.16 3.90
N GLN A 79 0.89 -8.75 2.73
CA GLN A 79 2.17 -8.57 2.04
C GLN A 79 2.42 -7.11 1.62
N ILE A 80 1.38 -6.41 1.14
CA ILE A 80 1.49 -4.97 0.81
C ILE A 80 1.93 -4.18 2.05
N LEU A 81 1.30 -4.42 3.21
CA LEU A 81 1.65 -3.72 4.45
C LEU A 81 3.06 -4.06 4.95
N ASN A 82 3.47 -5.33 4.89
CA ASN A 82 4.81 -5.75 5.28
C ASN A 82 5.86 -5.11 4.39
N LYS A 83 5.68 -5.18 3.05
CA LYS A 83 6.61 -4.57 2.10
C LYS A 83 6.63 -3.05 2.18
N ALA A 84 5.51 -2.40 2.47
CA ALA A 84 5.47 -0.97 2.74
C ALA A 84 6.34 -0.61 3.96
N THR A 85 6.22 -1.40 5.03
CA THR A 85 7.01 -1.22 6.26
C THR A 85 8.50 -1.37 5.98
N ASP A 86 8.90 -2.46 5.29
CA ASP A 86 10.28 -2.71 4.88
C ASP A 86 10.82 -1.56 4.03
N TYR A 87 10.02 -1.08 3.07
CA TYR A 87 10.42 -0.03 2.16
C TYR A 87 10.60 1.32 2.87
N ILE A 88 9.74 1.66 3.84
CA ILE A 88 9.91 2.86 4.67
C ILE A 88 11.21 2.79 5.47
N GLN A 89 11.51 1.63 6.08
CA GLN A 89 12.75 1.44 6.83
C GLN A 89 13.99 1.57 5.93
N TYR A 90 13.95 0.93 4.76
CA TYR A 90 15.00 1.04 3.74
C TYR A 90 15.22 2.50 3.32
N MET A 91 14.15 3.23 3.01
CA MET A 91 14.23 4.62 2.57
C MET A 91 14.79 5.53 3.66
N ARG A 92 14.44 5.31 4.94
CA ARG A 92 15.02 6.05 6.07
C ARG A 92 16.53 5.85 6.15
N LYS A 93 17.00 4.60 6.10
CA LYS A 93 18.44 4.29 6.13
C LYS A 93 19.18 4.90 4.94
N ARG A 94 18.58 4.80 3.74
CA ARG A 94 19.15 5.37 2.51
C ARG A 94 19.26 6.89 2.58
N ASN A 95 18.22 7.57 3.05
CA ASN A 95 18.25 9.03 3.22
C ASN A 95 19.31 9.47 4.25
N GLN A 96 19.48 8.72 5.34
CA GLN A 96 20.54 8.99 6.33
C GLN A 96 21.94 8.83 5.72
N ALA A 97 22.16 7.76 4.95
CA ALA A 97 23.44 7.56 4.26
C ALA A 97 23.74 8.69 3.26
N HIS A 98 22.75 9.10 2.47
CA HIS A 98 22.90 10.23 1.54
C HIS A 98 23.15 11.55 2.28
N GLN A 99 22.49 11.79 3.40
CA GLN A 99 22.73 12.99 4.20
C GLN A 99 24.18 13.04 4.72
N ALA A 100 24.69 11.91 5.22
CA ALA A 100 26.08 11.80 5.67
C ALA A 100 27.07 12.00 4.51
N GLU A 101 26.79 11.43 3.33
CA GLU A 101 27.58 11.63 2.12
C GLU A 101 27.59 13.10 1.69
N MET A 102 26.44 13.77 1.71
CA MET A 102 26.35 15.21 1.42
C MET A 102 27.18 16.04 2.40
N GLU A 103 27.21 15.69 3.69
CA GLU A 103 28.00 16.39 4.71
C GLU A 103 29.49 16.16 4.55
N GLU A 104 29.92 14.93 4.22
CA GLU A 104 31.30 14.62 3.90
C GLU A 104 31.77 15.40 2.67
N LEU A 105 30.99 15.39 1.58
CA LEU A 105 31.32 16.14 0.36
C LEU A 105 31.40 17.66 0.61
N ARG A 106 30.55 18.21 1.50
CA ARG A 106 30.65 19.62 1.90
C ARG A 106 31.95 19.91 2.66
N ARG A 107 32.36 19.03 3.58
CA ARG A 107 33.64 19.18 4.31
C ARG A 107 34.83 19.09 3.37
N GLN A 108 34.82 18.14 2.44
CA GLN A 108 35.88 18.00 1.43
C GLN A 108 35.98 19.24 0.54
N ASN A 109 34.85 19.75 0.04
CA ASN A 109 34.83 20.97 -0.76
C ASN A 109 35.39 22.18 0.02
N ALA A 110 35.03 22.35 1.29
CA ALA A 110 35.56 23.44 2.12
C ALA A 110 37.09 23.31 2.31
N SER A 111 37.59 22.10 2.55
CA SER A 111 39.03 21.85 2.68
C SER A 111 39.79 22.15 1.39
N LEU A 112 39.26 21.74 0.24
CA LEU A 112 39.87 22.00 -1.07
C LEU A 112 39.87 23.48 -1.41
N GLN A 113 38.77 24.19 -1.11
CA GLN A 113 38.70 25.65 -1.29
C GLN A 113 39.74 26.37 -0.44
N MET A 114 39.90 25.98 0.84
CA MET A 114 40.92 26.56 1.71
C MET A 114 42.35 26.28 1.19
N GLN A 115 42.61 25.06 0.71
CA GLN A 115 43.91 24.71 0.13
C GLN A 115 44.23 25.52 -1.13
N SER A 116 43.25 25.68 -2.02
CA SER A 116 43.40 26.51 -3.23
C SER A 116 43.70 27.96 -2.88
N GLN A 117 43.00 28.54 -1.90
CA GLN A 117 43.26 29.91 -1.43
C GLN A 117 44.67 30.06 -0.86
N MET A 118 45.14 29.12 -0.04
CA MET A 118 46.50 29.16 0.50
C MET A 118 47.58 29.04 -0.59
N GLN A 119 47.34 28.25 -1.63
CA GLN A 119 48.25 28.13 -2.76
C GLN A 119 48.34 29.45 -3.54
N HIS A 120 47.20 30.10 -3.78
CA HIS A 120 47.16 31.41 -4.43
C HIS A 120 47.88 32.49 -3.61
N ALA A 121 47.66 32.54 -2.30
CA ALA A 121 48.35 33.50 -1.42
C ALA A 121 49.87 33.31 -1.41
N LYS A 122 50.36 32.06 -1.39
CA LYS A 122 51.80 31.77 -1.46
C LYS A 122 52.43 32.21 -2.79
N SER A 123 51.72 32.02 -3.90
CA SER A 123 52.22 32.47 -5.21
C SER A 123 52.25 33.99 -5.38
N GLU A 124 51.49 34.74 -4.58
CA GLU A 124 51.57 36.21 -4.56
C GLU A 124 52.76 36.71 -3.73
N GLU A 125 53.06 36.08 -2.59
CA GLU A 125 54.21 36.44 -1.75
C GLU A 125 55.57 36.19 -2.43
N ASP A 126 55.71 35.12 -3.24
CA ASP A 126 56.96 34.82 -3.96
C ASP A 126 57.23 35.77 -5.15
N GLY A 127 56.26 36.62 -5.53
CA GLY A 127 56.34 37.52 -6.69
C GLY A 127 56.80 38.95 -6.38
N GLU A 128 56.92 39.33 -5.11
CA GLU A 128 57.17 40.72 -4.67
C GLU A 128 58.64 40.99 -4.28
N ASP A 129 59.52 39.99 -4.42
CA ASP A 129 60.93 40.02 -4.02
C ASP A 129 61.93 40.21 -5.20
N ILE A 130 61.49 40.75 -6.36
CA ILE A 130 62.35 41.07 -7.53
C ILE A 130 62.48 42.58 -7.74
#